data_AF-A0AAD6XHH4-F1
#
_entry.id   AF-A0AAD6XHH4-F1
#
_cell.length_a   1.000
_cell.length_b   1.000
_cell.length_c   1.000
_cell.angle_alpha   90.00
_cell.angle_beta   90.00
_cell.angle_gamma   90.00
#
_symmetry.space_group_name_H-M   'P 1'
#
loop_
_entity.id
_entity.type
_entity.pdbx_description
1 polymer ?
#
loop_
_entity_poly.entity_id
_entity_poly.type
_entity_poly.pdbx_seq_one_letter_code
_entity_poly.pdbx_strand_id
1 'polypeptide(L)'
;MTRCSSLRSPPALDALRSAALRRALRLMRHLNSNPTLDLRSEKPGRLPQGVLDDPAEKNSDRFVFIEVEQTLFKVHISLFRLEIWSPASSATREKSPREYEAPEPIYCLATHSSLGSDLLLDLVRRLSHHILRQSSPPDPALIHLIEHDPRLRKLQGAVYYRQLIDLERPLPGSPSAQPVFPSGMDVERRMLFLSAHISLSALCARVSSEAPPIPASGCPSHAMCALAWADMWAQAAATCCLQVGSRTPPQPEGSADVLGRLRAMTPVLNRMVTEAPTMSVGCGLAALDAVGALIIDGLMGHFASP
;
A
#
# COMPACT_ATOMS: atom_id res chain seq x y z
N MET A 1 -40.65 3.76 29.16
CA MET A 1 -40.80 3.97 27.71
C MET A 1 -40.17 5.31 27.35
N THR A 2 -38.89 5.30 26.97
CA THR A 2 -38.10 6.48 26.60
C THR A 2 -37.73 6.35 25.12
N ARG A 3 -38.14 7.31 24.30
CA ARG A 3 -37.88 7.34 22.85
C ARG A 3 -36.41 7.67 22.59
N CYS A 4 -35.70 6.79 21.87
CA CYS A 4 -34.40 7.08 21.29
C CYS A 4 -34.54 8.10 20.15
N SER A 5 -33.98 9.27 20.32
CA SER A 5 -33.85 10.30 19.28
C SER A 5 -32.65 9.97 18.39
N SER A 6 -32.91 9.69 17.11
CA SER A 6 -31.88 9.54 16.07
C SER A 6 -31.09 10.84 15.91
N LEU A 7 -29.81 10.82 16.28
CA LEU A 7 -28.85 11.88 16.02
C LEU A 7 -28.59 11.95 14.50
N ARG A 8 -29.27 12.86 13.81
CA ARG A 8 -28.92 13.24 12.45
C ARG A 8 -27.58 13.97 12.47
N SER A 9 -26.65 13.54 11.63
CA SER A 9 -25.40 14.25 11.36
C SER A 9 -25.69 15.71 10.96
N PRO A 10 -24.92 16.69 11.46
CA PRO A 10 -25.20 18.09 11.19
C PRO A 10 -24.97 18.41 9.70
N PRO A 11 -25.90 19.12 9.04
CA PRO A 11 -25.84 19.42 7.59
C PRO A 11 -24.59 20.21 7.17
N ALA A 12 -23.89 20.81 8.13
CA ALA A 12 -22.62 21.50 7.90
C ALA A 12 -21.49 20.55 7.42
N LEU A 13 -21.51 19.28 7.85
CA LEU A 13 -20.44 18.32 7.54
C LEU A 13 -20.57 17.79 6.10
N ASP A 14 -21.81 17.61 5.62
CA ASP A 14 -22.09 17.25 4.23
C ASP A 14 -21.87 18.44 3.27
N ALA A 15 -22.14 19.67 3.72
CA ALA A 15 -21.83 20.89 2.98
C ALA A 15 -20.31 21.11 2.82
N LEU A 16 -19.52 20.81 3.86
CA LEU A 16 -18.05 20.86 3.83
C LEU A 16 -17.46 19.81 2.88
N ARG A 17 -17.97 18.58 2.92
CA ARG A 17 -17.61 17.50 1.98
C ARG A 17 -17.93 17.86 0.53
N SER A 18 -19.10 18.46 0.29
CA SER A 18 -19.52 18.95 -1.02
C SER A 18 -18.68 20.13 -1.53
N ALA A 19 -18.23 21.02 -0.64
CA ALA A 19 -17.39 22.16 -1.00
C ALA A 19 -15.94 21.75 -1.34
N ALA A 20 -15.37 20.82 -0.57
CA ALA A 20 -14.05 20.23 -0.85
C ALA A 20 -14.06 19.51 -2.21
N LEU A 21 -15.07 18.68 -2.46
CA LEU A 21 -15.27 17.98 -3.73
C LEU A 21 -15.39 18.95 -4.93
N ARG A 22 -16.16 20.05 -4.79
CA ARG A 22 -16.31 21.07 -5.84
C ARG A 22 -15.03 21.89 -6.08
N ARG A 23 -14.16 22.01 -5.08
CA ARG A 23 -12.85 22.67 -5.21
C ARG A 23 -11.85 21.76 -5.91
N ALA A 24 -11.82 20.48 -5.54
CA ALA A 24 -11.02 19.45 -6.21
C ALA A 24 -11.42 19.30 -7.69
N LEU A 25 -12.73 19.26 -8.00
CA LEU A 25 -13.23 19.17 -9.38
C LEU A 25 -12.86 20.37 -10.27
N ARG A 26 -12.79 21.59 -9.69
CA ARG A 26 -12.35 22.80 -10.44
C ARG A 26 -10.85 22.80 -10.71
N LEU A 27 -10.03 22.41 -9.75
CA LEU A 27 -8.59 22.22 -9.93
C LEU A 27 -8.29 21.15 -10.99
N MET A 28 -9.06 20.06 -10.99
CA MET A 28 -8.92 18.97 -11.96
C MET A 28 -9.30 19.36 -13.39
N ARG A 29 -10.34 20.17 -13.61
CA ARG A 29 -10.66 20.69 -14.96
C ARG A 29 -9.59 21.64 -15.50
N HIS A 30 -9.00 22.44 -14.61
CA HIS A 30 -8.00 23.42 -15.01
C HIS A 30 -6.68 22.76 -15.43
N LEU A 31 -6.24 21.73 -14.71
CA LEU A 31 -5.01 20.99 -15.01
C LEU A 31 -5.12 20.10 -16.26
N ASN A 32 -6.32 19.68 -16.64
CA ASN A 32 -6.54 18.85 -17.83
C ASN A 32 -6.66 19.68 -19.12
N SER A 33 -6.88 21.00 -19.02
CA SER A 33 -7.15 21.86 -20.18
C SER A 33 -5.92 22.63 -20.66
N ASN A 34 -4.81 22.66 -19.90
CA ASN A 34 -3.57 23.35 -20.28
C ASN A 34 -2.34 22.73 -19.59
N PRO A 35 -1.61 21.81 -20.25
CA PRO A 35 -0.49 21.08 -19.63
C PRO A 35 0.82 21.89 -19.51
N THR A 36 0.90 23.11 -20.07
CA THR A 36 2.15 23.90 -20.14
C THR A 36 1.93 25.37 -19.83
N LEU A 37 1.44 25.71 -18.63
CA LEU A 37 1.32 27.10 -18.18
C LEU A 37 2.14 27.35 -16.91
N ASP A 38 3.12 28.24 -17.04
CA ASP A 38 3.94 28.78 -15.96
C ASP A 38 3.08 29.72 -15.09
N LEU A 39 2.95 29.39 -13.80
CA LEU A 39 2.07 30.06 -12.84
C LEU A 39 2.66 31.40 -12.33
N ARG A 40 3.06 32.27 -13.27
CA ARG A 40 3.53 33.64 -12.98
C ARG A 40 2.87 34.72 -13.83
N SER A 41 1.65 34.51 -14.30
CA SER A 41 0.78 35.63 -14.68
C SER A 41 -0.61 35.10 -14.91
N GLU A 42 -1.61 35.59 -14.16
CA GLU A 42 -2.67 36.40 -14.75
C GLU A 42 -3.78 36.73 -13.74
N LYS A 43 -4.29 37.96 -13.90
CA LYS A 43 -5.41 38.58 -13.19
C LYS A 43 -6.76 38.02 -13.71
N PRO A 44 -7.86 38.16 -12.94
CA PRO A 44 -9.13 37.53 -13.29
C PRO A 44 -9.93 38.35 -14.32
N GLY A 45 -10.24 37.72 -15.46
CA GLY A 45 -11.24 38.17 -16.44
C GLY A 45 -12.53 37.33 -16.37
N ARG A 46 -13.69 37.98 -16.50
CA ARG A 46 -15.05 37.40 -16.44
C ARG A 46 -15.33 36.44 -17.62
N LEU A 47 -16.19 35.44 -17.38
CA LEU A 47 -16.89 34.68 -18.43
C LEU A 47 -18.42 34.84 -18.33
N PRO A 48 -19.17 34.64 -19.44
CA PRO A 48 -20.56 35.05 -19.58
C PRO A 48 -21.59 33.92 -19.34
N GLN A 49 -22.85 34.34 -19.26
CA GLN A 49 -24.06 33.60 -18.91
C GLN A 49 -24.85 33.13 -20.15
N GLY A 50 -25.51 31.96 -20.03
CA GLY A 50 -26.53 31.42 -20.93
C GLY A 50 -26.25 29.97 -21.35
N VAL A 51 -27.18 29.02 -21.47
CA VAL A 51 -28.65 29.05 -21.61
C VAL A 51 -29.20 27.59 -21.54
N LEU A 52 -30.42 27.46 -20.97
CA LEU A 52 -31.54 26.50 -21.16
C LEU A 52 -31.51 24.99 -20.80
N ASP A 53 -32.68 24.59 -20.28
CA ASP A 53 -33.19 23.34 -19.71
C ASP A 53 -33.58 22.24 -20.73
N ASP A 54 -33.52 20.96 -20.30
CA ASP A 54 -34.54 19.91 -20.56
C ASP A 54 -34.24 18.63 -19.71
N PRO A 55 -35.21 17.70 -19.48
CA PRO A 55 -35.32 16.97 -18.23
C PRO A 55 -34.73 15.56 -18.28
N ALA A 56 -34.25 15.15 -17.11
CA ALA A 56 -33.76 13.82 -16.82
C ALA A 56 -34.90 12.86 -16.48
N GLU A 57 -34.92 11.70 -17.13
CA GLU A 57 -35.36 10.44 -16.53
C GLU A 57 -34.86 9.29 -17.42
N LYS A 58 -34.20 8.28 -16.82
CA LYS A 58 -33.51 7.09 -17.43
C LYS A 58 -31.98 7.10 -17.56
N ASN A 59 -31.28 8.04 -16.92
CA ASN A 59 -29.81 8.01 -16.90
C ASN A 59 -29.17 7.88 -15.51
N SER A 60 -29.95 7.73 -14.42
CA SER A 60 -29.38 7.66 -13.06
C SER A 60 -28.36 6.54 -12.88
N ASP A 61 -28.62 5.37 -13.44
CA ASP A 61 -27.76 4.19 -13.21
C ASP A 61 -26.48 4.22 -14.06
N ARG A 62 -26.53 4.88 -15.22
CA ARG A 62 -25.35 5.10 -16.08
C ARG A 62 -24.42 6.18 -15.52
N PHE A 63 -24.97 7.21 -14.88
CA PHE A 63 -24.18 8.29 -14.29
C PHE A 63 -23.45 7.84 -13.01
N VAL A 64 -24.07 6.99 -12.19
CA VAL A 64 -23.41 6.43 -10.99
C VAL A 64 -22.23 5.52 -11.38
N PHE A 65 -22.35 4.76 -12.47
CA PHE A 65 -21.26 3.89 -12.95
C PHE A 65 -20.06 4.71 -13.45
N ILE A 66 -20.31 5.79 -14.17
CA ILE A 66 -19.28 6.71 -14.66
C ILE A 66 -18.60 7.45 -13.50
N GLU A 67 -19.35 7.84 -12.45
CA GLU A 67 -18.76 8.49 -11.27
C GLU A 67 -17.88 7.56 -10.43
N VAL A 68 -18.25 6.28 -10.29
CA VAL A 68 -17.44 5.28 -9.59
C VAL A 68 -16.17 4.96 -10.38
N GLU A 69 -16.27 4.75 -11.70
CA GLU A 69 -15.09 4.55 -12.56
C GLU A 69 -14.16 5.77 -12.54
N GLN A 70 -14.71 6.99 -12.60
CA GLN A 70 -13.90 8.21 -12.51
C GLN A 70 -13.26 8.40 -11.15
N THR A 71 -13.93 8.02 -10.05
CA THR A 71 -13.37 8.10 -8.70
C THR A 71 -12.26 7.08 -8.51
N LEU A 72 -12.44 5.85 -8.99
CA LEU A 72 -11.41 4.82 -8.97
C LEU A 72 -10.24 5.14 -9.91
N PHE A 73 -10.50 5.75 -11.07
CA PHE A 73 -9.47 6.25 -11.97
C PHE A 73 -8.69 7.42 -11.35
N LYS A 74 -9.32 8.25 -10.51
CA LYS A 74 -8.65 9.31 -9.73
C LYS A 74 -7.83 8.75 -8.57
N VAL A 75 -8.35 7.76 -7.84
CA VAL A 75 -7.57 7.00 -6.85
C VAL A 75 -6.36 6.33 -7.52
N HIS A 76 -6.57 5.76 -8.70
CA HIS A 76 -5.54 5.16 -9.55
C HIS A 76 -4.46 6.19 -9.94
N ILE A 77 -4.83 7.36 -10.49
CA ILE A 77 -3.86 8.40 -10.86
C ILE A 77 -3.14 8.99 -9.64
N SER A 78 -3.82 9.19 -8.52
CA SER A 78 -3.22 9.73 -7.30
C SER A 78 -2.24 8.73 -6.66
N LEU A 79 -2.55 7.44 -6.67
CA LEU A 79 -1.62 6.39 -6.24
C LEU A 79 -0.45 6.20 -7.22
N PHE A 80 -0.71 6.27 -8.53
CA PHE A 80 0.30 6.09 -9.58
C PHE A 80 1.27 7.26 -9.70
N ARG A 81 0.81 8.51 -9.47
CA ARG A 81 1.69 9.70 -9.37
C ARG A 81 2.62 9.66 -8.16
N LEU A 82 2.28 8.90 -7.12
CA LEU A 82 3.16 8.63 -5.98
C LEU A 82 4.16 7.49 -6.28
N GLU A 83 3.90 6.64 -7.28
CA GLU A 83 4.71 5.45 -7.57
C GLU A 83 5.89 5.67 -8.54
N ILE A 84 5.85 6.68 -9.43
CA ILE A 84 6.87 6.80 -10.50
C ILE A 84 7.95 7.85 -10.22
N TRP A 85 7.74 8.82 -9.33
CA TRP A 85 8.70 9.90 -9.08
C TRP A 85 8.99 10.09 -7.58
N SER A 86 9.90 9.27 -7.05
CA SER A 86 10.95 9.76 -6.15
C SER A 86 12.01 8.67 -5.92
N PRO A 87 12.98 8.48 -6.83
CA PRO A 87 14.26 7.95 -6.39
C PRO A 87 14.83 8.95 -5.39
N ALA A 88 15.12 8.49 -4.18
CA ALA A 88 15.81 9.19 -3.08
C ALA A 88 16.35 10.59 -3.43
N SER A 89 15.51 11.63 -3.27
CA SER A 89 15.99 13.01 -3.14
C SER A 89 16.31 13.25 -1.67
N SER A 90 17.42 12.68 -1.20
CA SER A 90 18.06 13.10 0.04
C SER A 90 18.88 14.37 -0.24
N ALA A 91 18.20 15.50 -0.36
CA ALA A 91 18.82 16.81 -0.21
C ALA A 91 18.02 17.56 0.87
N THR A 92 18.70 17.79 1.99
CA THR A 92 18.27 18.56 3.15
C THR A 92 17.51 19.82 2.75
N ARG A 93 16.19 19.78 2.84
CA ARG A 93 15.33 20.96 2.80
C ARG A 93 14.37 20.82 3.97
N GLU A 94 14.60 21.61 5.02
CA GLU A 94 13.65 21.80 6.11
C GLU A 94 12.27 22.09 5.50
N LYS A 95 11.37 21.12 5.59
CA LYS A 95 9.98 21.29 5.20
C LYS A 95 9.19 21.53 6.47
N SER A 96 8.59 22.72 6.52
CA SER A 96 7.46 23.09 7.37
C SER A 96 6.45 21.92 7.51
N PRO A 97 5.84 21.72 8.69
CA PRO A 97 4.87 20.65 8.93
C PRO A 97 3.70 20.81 7.96
N ARG A 98 3.73 20.04 6.88
CA ARG A 98 2.56 19.88 6.01
C ARG A 98 1.56 19.02 6.78
N GLU A 99 0.40 19.60 7.06
CA GLU A 99 -0.80 18.86 7.46
C GLU A 99 -0.96 17.68 6.50
N TYR A 100 -0.86 16.48 7.05
CA TYR A 100 -0.99 15.23 6.31
C TYR A 100 -2.49 14.99 6.15
N GLU A 101 -3.09 15.46 5.06
CA GLU A 101 -4.46 15.09 4.71
C GLU A 101 -4.49 13.57 4.50
N ALA A 102 -5.30 12.88 5.31
CA ALA A 102 -5.53 11.45 5.15
C ALA A 102 -5.91 11.12 3.69
N PRO A 103 -5.56 9.93 3.16
CA PRO A 103 -5.85 9.63 1.78
C PRO A 103 -7.38 9.66 1.55
N GLU A 104 -7.87 10.69 0.85
CA GLU A 104 -9.25 10.77 0.33
C GLU A 104 -9.79 9.46 -0.28
N PRO A 105 -8.97 8.60 -0.96
CA PRO A 105 -9.44 7.34 -1.52
C PRO A 105 -10.15 6.39 -0.55
N ILE A 106 -9.72 6.34 0.72
CA ILE A 106 -10.17 5.30 1.65
C ILE A 106 -11.58 5.61 2.17
N TYR A 107 -11.87 6.89 2.42
CA TYR A 107 -13.19 7.35 2.85
C TYR A 107 -14.26 7.14 1.78
N CYS A 108 -13.90 7.20 0.50
CA CYS A 108 -14.82 6.91 -0.61
C CYS A 108 -15.31 5.44 -0.62
N LEU A 109 -14.58 4.50 -0.01
CA LEU A 109 -14.93 3.07 -0.04
C LEU A 109 -16.00 2.69 0.95
N ALA A 110 -16.04 3.36 2.09
CA ALA A 110 -17.07 3.16 3.08
C ALA A 110 -18.46 3.49 2.52
N THR A 111 -18.56 4.42 1.56
CA THR A 111 -19.82 4.94 1.03
C THR A 111 -20.39 4.18 -0.17
N HIS A 112 -19.63 3.30 -0.84
CA HIS A 112 -20.09 2.60 -2.04
C HIS A 112 -20.33 1.10 -1.75
N SER A 113 -21.54 0.77 -1.30
CA SER A 113 -22.02 -0.61 -1.12
C SER A 113 -22.27 -1.39 -2.43
N SER A 114 -22.13 -0.74 -3.59
CA SER A 114 -22.41 -1.31 -4.91
C SER A 114 -21.19 -1.74 -5.72
N LEU A 115 -19.98 -1.64 -5.16
CA LEU A 115 -18.76 -2.10 -5.84
C LEU A 115 -18.82 -3.62 -6.03
N GLY A 116 -18.65 -4.09 -7.27
CA GLY A 116 -18.53 -5.52 -7.57
C GLY A 116 -17.40 -6.18 -6.78
N SER A 117 -17.55 -7.46 -6.45
CA SER A 117 -16.59 -8.23 -5.63
C SER A 117 -15.16 -8.16 -6.14
N ASP A 118 -14.99 -8.19 -7.47
CA ASP A 118 -13.68 -8.24 -8.12
C ASP A 118 -12.95 -6.90 -8.03
N LEU A 119 -13.71 -5.81 -8.17
CA LEU A 119 -13.20 -4.45 -8.07
C LEU A 119 -12.80 -4.11 -6.63
N LEU A 120 -13.60 -4.54 -5.67
CA LEU A 120 -13.26 -4.44 -4.25
C LEU A 120 -11.98 -5.23 -3.94
N LEU A 121 -11.83 -6.43 -4.51
CA LEU A 121 -10.63 -7.25 -4.31
C LEU A 121 -9.38 -6.60 -4.90
N ASP A 122 -9.46 -6.09 -6.13
CA ASP A 122 -8.32 -5.39 -6.75
C ASP A 122 -7.93 -4.14 -5.95
N LEU A 123 -8.92 -3.41 -5.47
CA LEU A 123 -8.68 -2.23 -4.65
C LEU A 123 -8.04 -2.57 -3.31
N VAL A 124 -8.53 -3.62 -2.62
CA VAL A 124 -7.92 -4.12 -1.39
C VAL A 124 -6.47 -4.50 -1.65
N ARG A 125 -6.17 -5.20 -2.75
CA ARG A 125 -4.79 -5.55 -3.13
C ARG A 125 -3.90 -4.32 -3.29
N ARG A 126 -4.39 -3.30 -3.99
CA ARG A 126 -3.66 -2.02 -4.20
C ARG A 126 -3.43 -1.26 -2.90
N LEU A 127 -4.46 -1.17 -2.05
CA LEU A 127 -4.36 -0.50 -0.76
C LEU A 127 -3.41 -1.24 0.19
N SER A 128 -3.48 -2.57 0.26
CA SER A 128 -2.53 -3.38 1.03
C SER A 128 -1.10 -3.08 0.58
N HIS A 129 -0.86 -3.11 -0.73
CA HIS A 129 0.46 -2.80 -1.28
C HIS A 129 0.91 -1.37 -0.95
N HIS A 130 0.02 -0.39 -0.99
CA HIS A 130 0.30 0.99 -0.60
C HIS A 130 0.65 1.11 0.89
N ILE A 131 -0.18 0.57 1.78
CA ILE A 131 0.04 0.56 3.24
C ILE A 131 1.39 -0.07 3.57
N LEU A 132 1.68 -1.22 2.96
CA LEU A 132 2.92 -1.94 3.16
C LEU A 132 4.15 -1.15 2.66
N ARG A 133 3.99 -0.26 1.68
CA ARG A 133 5.06 0.61 1.13
C ARG A 133 5.33 1.86 1.95
N GLN A 134 4.41 2.27 2.82
CA GLN A 134 4.63 3.44 3.66
C GLN A 134 5.71 3.17 4.70
N SER A 135 6.63 4.11 4.88
CA SER A 135 7.61 4.10 5.98
C SER A 135 7.02 4.62 7.29
N SER A 136 5.87 5.30 7.21
CA SER A 136 5.15 5.82 8.38
C SER A 136 4.26 4.75 9.01
N PRO A 137 3.93 4.89 10.30
CA PRO A 137 2.89 4.09 10.93
C PRO A 137 1.53 4.32 10.26
N PRO A 138 0.63 3.32 10.27
CA PRO A 138 -0.73 3.50 9.78
C PRO A 138 -1.49 4.56 10.58
N ASP A 139 -2.29 5.39 9.89
CA ASP A 139 -3.15 6.39 10.51
C ASP A 139 -4.16 5.73 11.48
N PRO A 140 -4.29 6.20 12.74
CA PRO A 140 -5.32 5.75 13.68
C PRO A 140 -6.74 5.74 13.11
N ALA A 141 -7.09 6.71 12.26
CA ALA A 141 -8.40 6.76 11.61
C ALA A 141 -8.62 5.59 10.63
N LEU A 142 -7.57 5.19 9.91
CA LEU A 142 -7.59 4.02 9.03
C LEU A 142 -7.76 2.73 9.83
N ILE A 143 -7.03 2.58 10.93
CA ILE A 143 -7.14 1.43 11.84
C ILE A 143 -8.58 1.31 12.35
N HIS A 144 -9.13 2.41 12.89
CA HIS A 144 -10.51 2.44 13.38
C HIS A 144 -11.51 2.07 12.29
N LEU A 145 -11.34 2.58 11.06
CA LEU A 145 -12.23 2.26 9.94
C LEU A 145 -12.20 0.77 9.59
N ILE A 146 -11.01 0.15 9.52
CA ILE A 146 -10.87 -1.29 9.21
C ILE A 146 -11.45 -2.17 10.32
N GLU A 147 -11.28 -1.78 11.59
CA GLU A 147 -11.83 -2.50 12.73
C GLU A 147 -13.38 -2.52 12.72
N HIS A 148 -14.01 -1.46 12.18
CA HIS A 148 -15.48 -1.29 12.21
C HIS A 148 -16.19 -1.58 10.88
N ASP A 149 -15.49 -1.67 9.73
CA ASP A 149 -16.08 -2.05 8.44
C ASP A 149 -15.68 -3.48 8.02
N PRO A 150 -16.60 -4.46 8.09
CA PRO A 150 -16.31 -5.86 7.72
C PRO A 150 -15.78 -6.04 6.28
N ARG A 151 -16.10 -5.13 5.36
CA ARG A 151 -15.65 -5.21 3.96
C ARG A 151 -14.16 -4.91 3.82
N LEU A 152 -13.61 -4.12 4.74
CA LEU A 152 -12.20 -3.73 4.77
C LEU A 152 -11.34 -4.66 5.62
N ARG A 153 -11.91 -5.68 6.24
CA ARG A 153 -11.19 -6.63 7.10
C ARG A 153 -10.00 -7.31 6.39
N LYS A 154 -10.05 -7.46 5.06
CA LYS A 154 -8.92 -7.96 4.27
C LYS A 154 -7.67 -7.06 4.32
N LEU A 155 -7.81 -5.78 4.65
CA LEU A 155 -6.69 -4.84 4.84
C LEU A 155 -6.07 -4.93 6.24
N GLN A 156 -6.74 -5.58 7.19
CA GLN A 156 -6.31 -5.66 8.58
C GLN A 156 -4.91 -6.26 8.71
N GLY A 157 -4.61 -7.31 7.94
CA GLY A 157 -3.27 -7.92 7.96
C GLY A 157 -2.16 -6.98 7.50
N ALA A 158 -2.40 -6.14 6.49
CA ALA A 158 -1.41 -5.17 6.02
C ALA A 158 -1.16 -4.06 7.07
N VAL A 159 -2.23 -3.58 7.72
CA VAL A 159 -2.12 -2.58 8.80
C VAL A 159 -1.44 -3.16 10.02
N TYR A 160 -1.81 -4.37 10.43
CA TYR A 160 -1.21 -5.02 11.60
C TYR A 160 0.25 -5.39 11.34
N TYR A 161 0.61 -5.83 10.13
CA TYR A 161 2.01 -6.00 9.76
C TYR A 161 2.80 -4.71 10.00
N ARG A 162 2.32 -3.56 9.49
CA ARG A 162 3.00 -2.27 9.70
C ARG A 162 3.09 -1.89 11.17
N GLN A 163 2.00 -2.02 11.93
CA GLN A 163 2.01 -1.79 13.37
C GLN A 163 3.05 -2.67 14.08
N LEU A 164 3.17 -3.94 13.69
CA LEU A 164 4.14 -4.86 14.28
C LEU A 164 5.58 -4.41 14.03
N ILE A 165 5.91 -4.03 12.79
CA ILE A 165 7.26 -3.56 12.46
C ILE A 165 7.62 -2.31 13.28
N ASP A 166 6.67 -1.40 13.50
CA ASP A 166 6.91 -0.20 14.32
C ASP A 166 7.10 -0.51 15.82
N LEU A 167 6.63 -1.69 16.29
CA LEU A 167 6.85 -2.21 17.64
C LEU A 167 8.20 -2.92 17.77
N GLU A 168 8.75 -3.48 16.68
CA GLU A 168 10.10 -4.04 16.61
C GLU A 168 11.15 -2.92 16.57
N ARG A 169 11.29 -2.18 17.67
CA ARG A 169 12.34 -1.17 17.78
C ARG A 169 13.63 -1.81 18.26
N PRO A 170 14.78 -1.55 17.61
CA PRO A 170 16.05 -2.00 18.13
C PRO A 170 16.31 -1.30 19.47
N LEU A 171 16.33 -2.07 20.56
CA LEU A 171 16.75 -1.55 21.86
C LEU A 171 18.27 -1.37 21.87
N PRO A 172 18.80 -0.23 22.33
CA PRO A 172 20.23 -0.04 22.47
C PRO A 172 20.80 -1.12 23.41
N GLY A 173 21.70 -1.95 22.87
CA GLY A 173 22.36 -3.03 23.62
C GLY A 173 21.66 -4.40 23.57
N SER A 174 20.53 -4.55 22.88
CA SER A 174 19.94 -5.87 22.61
C SER A 174 20.33 -6.35 21.20
N PRO A 175 20.89 -7.56 21.06
CA PRO A 175 21.14 -8.15 19.75
C PRO A 175 19.86 -8.67 19.07
N SER A 176 18.76 -8.81 19.81
CA SER A 176 17.47 -9.25 19.27
C SER A 176 16.44 -8.11 19.28
N ALA A 177 15.84 -7.86 18.11
CA ALA A 177 14.64 -7.05 17.98
C ALA A 177 13.47 -7.88 18.54
N GLN A 178 13.01 -7.54 19.74
CA GLN A 178 11.75 -8.04 20.29
C GLN A 178 10.71 -6.92 20.25
N PRO A 179 9.43 -7.23 19.99
CA PRO A 179 8.39 -6.21 19.94
C PRO A 179 8.17 -5.63 21.35
N VAL A 180 8.17 -4.30 21.45
CA VAL A 180 7.89 -3.59 22.70
C VAL A 180 6.45 -3.10 22.71
N PHE A 181 5.60 -3.76 23.50
CA PHE A 181 4.18 -3.43 23.58
C PHE A 181 3.92 -2.24 24.51
N PRO A 182 3.10 -1.26 24.11
CA PRO A 182 2.71 -0.16 24.99
C PRO A 182 1.81 -0.68 26.12
N SER A 183 1.90 -0.05 27.30
CA SER A 183 1.17 -0.45 28.51
C SER A 183 -0.35 -0.42 28.34
N GLY A 184 -0.87 0.41 27.44
CA GLY A 184 -2.30 0.51 27.13
C GLY A 184 -2.83 -0.53 26.13
N MET A 185 -1.97 -1.35 25.52
CA MET A 185 -2.45 -2.42 24.62
C MET A 185 -3.06 -3.56 25.44
N ASP A 186 -4.25 -4.00 25.06
CA ASP A 186 -4.93 -5.12 25.70
C ASP A 186 -4.18 -6.45 25.52
N VAL A 187 -4.43 -7.40 26.41
CA VAL A 187 -3.69 -8.67 26.46
C VAL A 187 -3.94 -9.50 25.19
N GLU A 188 -5.16 -9.51 24.68
CA GLU A 188 -5.53 -10.30 23.49
C GLU A 188 -4.78 -9.79 22.25
N ARG A 189 -4.75 -8.47 22.05
CA ARG A 189 -4.00 -7.80 20.98
C ARG A 189 -2.50 -8.06 21.13
N ARG A 190 -1.93 -8.00 22.34
CA ARG A 190 -0.52 -8.37 22.57
C ARG A 190 -0.23 -9.80 22.15
N MET A 191 -1.09 -10.74 22.54
CA MET A 191 -0.94 -12.16 22.17
C MET A 191 -1.05 -12.36 20.66
N LEU A 192 -1.96 -11.65 20.00
CA LEU A 192 -2.10 -11.65 18.54
C LEU A 192 -0.80 -11.18 17.87
N PHE A 193 -0.27 -10.01 18.27
CA PHE A 193 0.98 -9.48 17.72
C PHE A 193 2.19 -10.37 18.02
N LEU A 194 2.25 -10.96 19.22
CA LEU A 194 3.33 -11.87 19.58
C LEU A 194 3.30 -13.15 18.73
N SER A 195 2.10 -13.72 18.52
CA SER A 195 1.92 -14.88 17.65
C SER A 195 2.32 -14.56 16.20
N ALA A 196 1.83 -13.42 15.68
CA ALA A 196 2.19 -12.95 14.34
C ALA A 196 3.69 -12.71 14.21
N HIS A 197 4.34 -12.10 15.21
CA HIS A 197 5.78 -11.90 15.27
C HIS A 197 6.52 -13.22 15.13
N ILE A 198 6.22 -14.22 15.97
CA ILE A 198 6.88 -15.54 15.90
C ILE A 198 6.73 -16.16 14.50
N SER A 199 5.52 -16.09 13.94
CA SER A 199 5.22 -16.64 12.62
C SER A 199 5.99 -15.92 11.50
N LEU A 200 6.05 -14.59 11.55
CA LEU A 200 6.76 -13.75 10.58
C LEU A 200 8.28 -13.86 10.74
N SER A 201 8.82 -13.97 11.95
CA SER A 201 10.25 -14.23 12.17
C SER A 201 10.64 -15.58 11.57
N ALA A 202 9.81 -16.61 11.72
CA ALA A 202 10.04 -17.91 11.07
C ALA A 202 9.98 -17.80 9.53
N LEU A 203 9.01 -17.04 8.99
CA LEU A 203 8.95 -16.77 7.54
C LEU A 203 10.18 -15.99 7.07
N CYS A 204 10.64 -15.00 7.82
CA CYS A 204 11.82 -14.20 7.53
C CYS A 204 13.10 -15.06 7.50
N ALA A 205 13.21 -15.99 8.44
CA ALA A 205 14.29 -16.99 8.45
C ALA A 205 14.24 -17.87 7.20
N ARG A 206 13.07 -18.41 6.83
CA ARG A 206 12.91 -19.20 5.60
C ARG A 206 13.24 -18.40 4.34
N VAL A 207 12.73 -17.18 4.22
CA VAL A 207 13.04 -16.27 3.10
C VAL A 207 14.55 -16.02 2.99
N SER A 208 15.28 -16.09 4.10
CA SER A 208 16.74 -15.92 4.09
C SER A 208 17.50 -17.17 3.65
N SER A 209 16.89 -18.36 3.74
CA SER A 209 17.56 -19.64 3.48
C SER A 209 17.04 -20.38 2.24
N GLU A 210 15.80 -20.13 1.82
CA GLU A 210 15.08 -20.94 0.84
C GLU A 210 14.44 -20.04 -0.21
N ALA A 211 14.74 -20.33 -1.48
CA ALA A 211 14.16 -19.61 -2.61
C ALA A 211 12.72 -20.06 -2.87
N PRO A 212 11.80 -19.16 -3.27
CA PRO A 212 10.48 -19.59 -3.69
C PRO A 212 10.57 -20.52 -4.91
N PRO A 213 9.71 -21.54 -4.99
CA PRO A 213 9.66 -22.42 -6.15
C PRO A 213 9.21 -21.64 -7.39
N ILE A 214 9.87 -21.90 -8.51
CA ILE A 214 9.48 -21.35 -9.82
C ILE A 214 8.54 -22.32 -10.54
N PRO A 215 7.43 -21.86 -11.13
CA PRO A 215 6.54 -22.73 -11.89
C PRO A 215 7.23 -23.23 -13.17
N ALA A 216 7.02 -24.50 -13.50
CA ALA A 216 7.54 -25.13 -14.72
C ALA A 216 6.76 -24.66 -15.96
N SER A 217 7.09 -23.47 -16.48
CA SER A 217 6.40 -22.82 -17.60
C SER A 217 6.86 -23.33 -18.98
N GLY A 218 6.98 -24.65 -19.15
CA GLY A 218 7.40 -25.27 -20.42
C GLY A 218 8.88 -25.04 -20.77
N CYS A 219 9.71 -24.67 -19.79
CA CYS A 219 11.15 -24.52 -19.98
C CYS A 219 11.83 -25.90 -20.11
N PRO A 220 12.57 -26.18 -21.20
CA PRO A 220 13.22 -27.49 -21.41
C PRO A 220 14.36 -27.77 -20.42
N SER A 221 14.95 -26.72 -19.85
CA SER A 221 16.03 -26.77 -18.85
C SER A 221 15.58 -26.24 -17.48
N HIS A 222 14.31 -26.45 -17.13
CA HIS A 222 13.71 -25.90 -15.90
C HIS A 222 14.51 -26.24 -14.63
N ALA A 223 15.04 -27.47 -14.51
CA ALA A 223 15.86 -27.87 -13.37
C ALA A 223 17.11 -26.99 -13.21
N MET A 224 17.78 -26.64 -14.33
CA MET A 224 18.94 -25.74 -14.31
C MET A 224 18.52 -24.31 -13.92
N CYS A 225 17.37 -23.83 -14.40
CA CYS A 225 16.84 -22.53 -14.02
C CYS A 225 16.50 -22.48 -12.52
N ALA A 226 15.96 -23.57 -11.96
CA ALA A 226 15.61 -23.66 -10.53
C ALA A 226 16.86 -23.66 -9.64
N LEU A 227 17.92 -24.38 -10.05
CA LEU A 227 19.21 -24.34 -9.37
C LEU A 227 19.84 -22.94 -9.43
N ALA A 228 19.89 -22.33 -10.62
CA ALA A 228 20.40 -20.97 -10.79
C ALA A 228 19.61 -19.96 -9.93
N TRP A 229 18.29 -20.12 -9.85
CA TRP A 229 17.44 -19.30 -8.99
C TRP A 229 17.77 -19.45 -7.51
N ALA A 230 17.93 -20.68 -7.02
CA ALA A 230 18.32 -20.96 -5.64
C ALA A 230 19.68 -20.33 -5.28
N ASP A 231 20.66 -20.44 -6.19
CA ASP A 231 21.98 -19.84 -6.00
C ASP A 231 21.92 -18.29 -5.98
N MET A 232 21.15 -17.69 -6.89
CA MET A 232 20.94 -16.24 -6.91
C MET A 232 20.23 -15.74 -5.66
N TRP A 233 19.25 -16.49 -5.17
CA TRP A 233 18.53 -16.19 -3.94
C TRP A 233 19.45 -16.20 -2.73
N ALA A 234 20.26 -17.25 -2.57
CA ALA A 234 21.23 -17.36 -1.48
C ALA A 234 22.26 -16.21 -1.52
N GLN A 235 22.74 -15.83 -2.71
CA GLN A 235 23.65 -14.71 -2.88
C GLN A 235 22.99 -13.36 -2.53
N ALA A 236 21.75 -13.14 -2.95
CA ALA A 236 21.00 -11.93 -2.61
C ALA A 236 20.76 -11.83 -1.10
N ALA A 237 20.34 -12.93 -0.46
CA ALA A 237 20.14 -13.00 0.99
C ALA A 237 21.44 -12.71 1.75
N ALA A 238 22.57 -13.31 1.35
CA ALA A 238 23.88 -13.05 1.96
C ALA A 238 24.32 -11.58 1.79
N THR A 239 24.11 -11.00 0.60
CA THR A 239 24.44 -9.60 0.31
C THR A 239 23.65 -8.66 1.23
N CYS A 240 22.35 -8.90 1.42
CA CYS A 240 21.53 -8.10 2.32
C CYS A 240 21.95 -8.24 3.79
N CYS A 241 22.39 -9.42 4.23
CA CYS A 241 22.90 -9.64 5.58
C CYS A 241 24.25 -8.95 5.85
N LEU A 242 25.07 -8.70 4.82
CA LEU A 242 26.39 -8.06 4.99
C LEU A 242 26.32 -6.53 5.00
N GLN A 243 25.24 -5.93 4.51
CA GLN A 243 25.08 -4.47 4.45
C GLN A 243 24.77 -3.81 5.82
N VAL A 244 24.92 -4.55 6.93
CA VAL A 244 24.66 -4.12 8.32
C VAL A 244 25.52 -2.93 8.77
N GLY A 245 26.60 -2.61 8.06
CA GLY A 245 27.47 -1.47 8.38
C GLY A 245 27.34 -0.24 7.47
N SER A 246 26.67 -0.33 6.31
CA SER A 246 26.65 0.77 5.35
C SER A 246 25.44 1.66 5.57
N ARG A 247 25.66 2.87 6.09
CA ARG A 247 24.62 3.90 6.21
C ARG A 247 23.98 4.14 4.84
N THR A 248 22.67 3.92 4.77
CA THR A 248 21.73 4.13 3.65
C THR A 248 21.69 2.99 2.61
N PRO A 249 20.51 2.37 2.36
CA PRO A 249 19.16 2.62 2.91
C PRO A 249 18.89 1.93 4.26
N PRO A 250 17.76 2.21 4.96
CA PRO A 250 17.43 1.58 6.24
C PRO A 250 17.43 0.06 6.11
N GLN A 251 18.18 -0.60 6.99
CA GLN A 251 18.16 -2.04 7.11
C GLN A 251 16.74 -2.52 7.45
N PRO A 252 16.39 -3.77 7.13
CA PRO A 252 15.28 -4.42 7.80
C PRO A 252 15.59 -4.44 9.30
N GLU A 253 14.92 -3.59 10.06
CA GLU A 253 15.25 -3.30 11.47
C GLU A 253 14.79 -4.42 12.42
N GLY A 254 13.89 -5.27 11.94
CA GLY A 254 13.18 -6.26 12.74
C GLY A 254 13.39 -7.71 12.27
N SER A 255 13.22 -8.65 13.20
CA SER A 255 13.27 -10.07 12.90
C SER A 255 12.05 -10.52 12.07
N ALA A 256 10.93 -9.82 12.22
CA ALA A 256 9.68 -10.06 11.51
C ALA A 256 9.51 -9.20 10.25
N ASP A 257 10.47 -8.32 9.90
CA ASP A 257 10.39 -7.47 8.70
C ASP A 257 10.73 -8.21 7.40
N VAL A 258 9.88 -9.19 7.05
CA VAL A 258 9.95 -9.98 5.82
C VAL A 258 9.94 -9.08 4.59
N LEU A 259 9.10 -8.04 4.58
CA LEU A 259 8.94 -7.16 3.43
C LEU A 259 10.15 -6.24 3.23
N GLY A 260 10.70 -5.67 4.30
CA GLY A 260 11.95 -4.90 4.23
C GLY A 260 13.08 -5.76 3.66
N ARG A 261 13.17 -7.03 4.09
CA ARG A 261 14.15 -7.98 3.57
C ARG A 261 13.94 -8.28 2.09
N LEU A 262 12.72 -8.62 1.67
CA LEU A 262 12.41 -8.88 0.26
C LEU A 262 12.66 -7.65 -0.62
N ARG A 263 12.36 -6.43 -0.14
CA ARG A 263 12.67 -5.17 -0.83
C ARG A 263 14.17 -4.97 -1.00
N ALA A 264 14.98 -5.32 -0.01
CA ALA A 264 16.43 -5.23 -0.10
C ALA A 264 17.00 -6.25 -1.10
N MET A 265 16.42 -7.47 -1.15
CA MET A 265 16.86 -8.54 -2.06
C MET A 265 16.44 -8.29 -3.51
N THR A 266 15.24 -7.77 -3.74
CA THR A 266 14.64 -7.57 -5.07
C THR A 266 15.55 -6.86 -6.08
N PRO A 267 16.20 -5.71 -5.80
CA PRO A 267 17.09 -5.07 -6.77
C PRO A 267 18.32 -5.92 -7.09
N VAL A 268 18.84 -6.67 -6.13
CA VAL A 268 19.98 -7.59 -6.34
C VAL A 268 19.55 -8.73 -7.26
N LEU A 269 18.39 -9.35 -6.97
CA LEU A 269 17.82 -10.42 -7.76
C LEU A 269 17.51 -9.97 -9.19
N ASN A 270 16.89 -8.80 -9.37
CA ASN A 270 16.59 -8.24 -10.70
C ASN A 270 17.85 -8.10 -11.56
N ARG A 271 18.93 -7.58 -10.97
CA ARG A 271 20.22 -7.46 -11.66
C ARG A 271 20.78 -8.83 -12.03
N MET A 272 20.86 -9.76 -11.06
CA MET A 272 21.40 -11.09 -11.31
C MET A 272 20.60 -11.86 -12.36
N VAL A 273 19.27 -11.83 -12.32
CA VAL A 273 18.40 -12.47 -13.31
C VAL A 273 18.59 -11.87 -14.71
N THR A 274 18.78 -10.55 -14.80
CA THR A 274 19.02 -9.87 -16.09
C THR A 274 20.38 -10.24 -16.68
N GLU A 275 21.39 -10.49 -15.82
CA GLU A 275 22.77 -10.80 -16.21
C GLU A 275 23.04 -12.31 -16.34
N ALA A 276 22.14 -13.18 -15.87
CA ALA A 276 22.35 -14.62 -15.81
C ALA A 276 22.17 -15.30 -17.18
N PRO A 277 23.23 -15.84 -17.81
CA PRO A 277 23.10 -16.54 -19.09
C PRO A 277 22.45 -17.93 -18.96
N THR A 278 22.41 -18.47 -17.73
CA THR A 278 21.92 -19.83 -17.44
C THR A 278 20.42 -19.91 -17.19
N MET A 279 19.75 -18.76 -17.02
CA MET A 279 18.32 -18.69 -16.73
C MET A 279 17.56 -18.26 -17.99
N SER A 280 16.57 -19.04 -18.39
CA SER A 280 15.67 -18.60 -19.46
C SER A 280 14.85 -17.39 -19.02
N VAL A 281 14.54 -16.48 -19.95
CA VAL A 281 13.73 -15.28 -19.68
C VAL A 281 12.39 -15.65 -19.03
N GLY A 282 11.74 -16.72 -19.49
CA GLY A 282 10.46 -17.19 -18.93
C GLY A 282 10.58 -17.63 -17.47
N CYS A 283 11.63 -18.38 -17.12
CA CYS A 283 11.89 -18.72 -15.71
C CYS A 283 12.26 -17.48 -14.89
N GLY A 284 13.02 -16.55 -15.45
CA GLY A 284 13.41 -15.30 -14.77
C GLY A 284 12.20 -14.45 -14.38
N LEU A 285 11.27 -14.23 -15.31
CA LEU A 285 10.01 -13.52 -15.02
C LEU A 285 9.18 -14.27 -13.98
N ALA A 286 9.01 -15.58 -14.14
CA ALA A 286 8.25 -16.40 -13.19
C ALA A 286 8.87 -16.40 -11.78
N ALA A 287 10.20 -16.32 -11.67
CA ALA A 287 10.90 -16.18 -10.40
C ALA A 287 10.59 -14.86 -9.71
N LEU A 288 10.65 -13.75 -10.45
CA LEU A 288 10.31 -12.43 -9.92
C LEU A 288 8.84 -12.33 -9.52
N ASP A 289 7.94 -12.95 -10.29
CA ASP A 289 6.52 -13.05 -9.94
C ASP A 289 6.30 -13.85 -8.65
N ALA A 290 7.04 -14.95 -8.46
CA ALA A 290 6.98 -15.76 -7.24
C ALA A 290 7.38 -14.98 -5.98
N VAL A 291 8.32 -14.01 -6.09
CA VAL A 291 8.64 -13.08 -5.00
C VAL A 291 7.44 -12.20 -4.64
N GLY A 292 6.72 -11.70 -5.65
CA GLY A 292 5.50 -10.91 -5.44
C GLY A 292 4.38 -11.72 -4.77
N ALA A 293 4.20 -12.98 -5.19
CA ALA A 293 3.21 -13.89 -4.59
C ALA A 293 3.51 -14.17 -3.11
N LEU A 294 4.77 -14.39 -2.74
CA LEU A 294 5.17 -14.56 -1.33
C LEU A 294 4.75 -13.36 -0.46
N ILE A 295 4.88 -12.14 -0.98
CA ILE A 295 4.52 -10.91 -0.24
C ILE A 295 3.01 -10.86 0.00
N ILE A 296 2.21 -11.12 -1.03
CA ILE A 296 0.75 -10.92 -0.97
C ILE A 296 0.10 -12.07 -0.20
N ASP A 297 0.39 -13.31 -0.58
CA ASP A 297 -0.31 -14.49 -0.05
C ASP A 297 0.25 -14.91 1.32
N GLY A 298 1.56 -14.77 1.53
CA GLY A 298 2.21 -15.09 2.79
C GLY A 298 1.86 -14.11 3.90
N LEU A 299 2.03 -12.79 3.68
CA LEU A 299 1.89 -11.80 4.74
C LEU A 299 0.45 -11.62 5.23
N MET A 300 -0.53 -11.68 4.32
CA MET A 300 -1.93 -11.44 4.70
C MET A 300 -2.51 -12.59 5.55
N GLY A 301 -1.99 -13.82 5.40
CA GLY A 301 -2.46 -14.99 6.15
C GLY A 301 -2.11 -15.00 7.64
N HIS A 302 -1.04 -14.30 8.06
CA HIS A 302 -0.55 -14.35 9.44
C HIS A 302 -1.42 -13.60 10.47
N PHE A 303 -2.31 -12.73 9.99
CA PHE A 303 -3.20 -11.93 10.83
C PHE A 303 -4.68 -12.29 10.64
N ALA A 304 -4.97 -13.28 9.80
CA ALA A 304 -6.30 -13.85 9.71
C ALA A 304 -6.54 -14.70 10.97
N SER A 305 -7.28 -14.16 11.94
CA SER A 305 -7.82 -14.99 13.03
C SER A 305 -8.62 -16.17 12.42
N PRO A 306 -8.61 -17.35 13.07
CA PRO A 306 -9.50 -18.44 12.72
C PRO A 306 -10.99 -18.05 12.80
#